data_AF-A0A920CDI5-F1
#
_entry.id   AF-A0A920CDI5-F1
#
_cell.length_a   1.000
_cell.length_b   1.000
_cell.length_c   1.000
_cell.angle_alpha   90.00
_cell.angle_beta   90.00
_cell.angle_gamma   90.00
#
_symmetry.space_group_name_H-M   'P 1'
#
loop_
_entity.id
_entity.type
_entity.pdbx_description
1 polymer ?
#
loop_
_entity_poly.entity_id
_entity_poly.type
_entity_poly.pdbx_seq_one_letter_code
_entity_poly.pdbx_strand_id
1 'polypeptide(L)'
;MLRTLLGEMPRQNSGLLGEAMDAMHRTIGRLQREMDKNDDPSHDFRKLDIWTRGLVSSLDELEQSWFAASFFRRSVKAGYVDDMSAEEQTEYARYVYFYKNGFIRVFSVLDKLGTVLNELFELDTAKVKEHYSYFTVLRRLRELGRHPELEAELAAVKNDYRDCLNVLRKRRNAEIHYMNAEMQDDLWQRHQGLHAKVELEDLDQHLNDLKQGLDMVCKSLIAVYRYAGRLKS
;
A
#
# COMPACT_ATOMS: atom_id res chain seq x y z
N MET A 1 14.69 7.26 2.94
CA MET A 1 15.10 8.58 2.42
C MET A 1 14.38 9.72 3.13
N LEU A 2 13.05 9.74 3.21
CA LEU A 2 12.31 10.89 3.78
C LEU A 2 12.62 11.17 5.26
N ARG A 3 12.88 10.14 6.09
CA ARG A 3 13.24 10.32 7.51
C ARG A 3 14.43 11.25 7.73
N THR A 4 15.52 11.04 7.00
CA THR A 4 16.73 11.86 7.13
C THR A 4 16.51 13.30 6.64
N LEU A 5 15.64 13.50 5.64
CA LEU A 5 15.24 14.85 5.19
C LEU A 5 14.40 15.58 6.24
N LEU A 6 13.69 14.85 7.10
CA LEU A 6 12.90 15.37 8.22
C LEU A 6 13.70 15.48 9.53
N GLY A 7 15.02 15.30 9.48
CA GLY A 7 15.90 15.36 10.66
C GLY A 7 15.82 14.12 11.57
N GLU A 8 15.17 13.05 11.12
CA GLU A 8 14.99 11.80 11.86
C GLU A 8 16.03 10.75 11.45
N MET A 9 16.34 9.83 12.37
CA MET A 9 17.29 8.75 12.09
C MET A 9 16.82 7.85 10.93
N PRO A 10 17.75 7.27 10.14
CA PRO A 10 17.40 6.29 9.13
C PRO A 10 16.54 5.16 9.72
N ARG A 11 15.55 4.70 8.94
CA ARG A 11 14.66 3.61 9.36
C ARG A 11 15.48 2.35 9.64
N GLN A 12 15.19 1.69 10.76
CA GLN A 12 15.58 0.31 10.97
C GLN A 12 14.44 -0.61 10.50
N ASN A 13 14.78 -1.63 9.71
CA ASN A 13 13.82 -2.65 9.28
C ASN A 13 13.45 -3.53 10.48
N SER A 14 12.29 -3.29 11.11
CA SER A 14 11.81 -4.08 12.25
C SER A 14 10.32 -4.39 12.15
N GLY A 15 9.85 -5.33 12.97
CA GLY A 15 8.45 -5.76 12.99
C GLY A 15 7.97 -6.32 11.65
N LEU A 16 6.69 -6.13 11.34
CA LEU A 16 6.06 -6.62 10.09
C LEU A 16 6.77 -6.13 8.84
N LEU A 17 7.23 -4.88 8.84
CA LEU A 17 7.93 -4.29 7.70
C LEU A 17 9.27 -4.97 7.46
N GLY A 18 10.07 -5.17 8.52
CA GLY A 18 11.33 -5.90 8.42
C GLY A 18 11.13 -7.32 7.93
N GLU A 19 10.15 -8.02 8.49
CA GLU A 19 9.84 -9.39 8.09
C GLU A 19 9.41 -9.49 6.61
N ALA A 20 8.57 -8.57 6.13
CA ALA A 20 8.15 -8.52 4.74
C ALA A 20 9.34 -8.24 3.80
N MET A 21 10.18 -7.25 4.15
CA MET A 21 11.40 -6.92 3.40
C MET A 21 12.33 -8.12 3.32
N ASP A 22 12.58 -8.80 4.44
CA ASP A 22 13.48 -9.95 4.48
C ASP A 22 12.93 -11.15 3.68
N ALA A 23 11.61 -11.38 3.71
CA ALA A 23 10.96 -12.43 2.92
C ALA A 23 11.14 -12.21 1.41
N MET A 24 11.00 -10.96 0.96
CA MET A 24 11.24 -10.57 -0.43
C MET A 24 12.72 -10.69 -0.81
N HIS A 25 13.64 -10.18 0.02
CA HIS A 25 15.08 -10.28 -0.24
C HIS A 25 15.59 -11.73 -0.27
N ARG A 26 15.09 -12.60 0.61
CA ARG A 26 15.41 -14.04 0.56
C ARG A 26 14.96 -14.67 -0.75
N THR A 27 13.80 -14.26 -1.27
CA THR A 27 13.30 -14.75 -2.55
C THR A 27 14.15 -14.26 -3.71
N ILE A 28 14.50 -12.97 -3.72
CA ILE A 28 15.47 -12.40 -4.69
C ILE A 28 16.76 -13.21 -4.72
N GLY A 29 17.38 -13.45 -3.56
CA GLY A 29 18.64 -14.22 -3.49
C GLY A 29 18.50 -15.69 -3.90
N ARG A 30 17.29 -16.26 -3.90
CA ARG A 30 17.02 -17.59 -4.48
C ARG A 30 16.89 -17.52 -5.99
N LEU A 31 16.13 -16.55 -6.51
CA LEU A 31 15.96 -16.36 -7.95
C LEU A 31 17.31 -16.13 -8.64
N GLN A 32 18.16 -15.26 -8.06
CA GLN A 32 19.51 -15.02 -8.58
C GLN A 32 20.35 -16.30 -8.66
N ARG A 33 20.34 -17.12 -7.59
CA ARG A 33 21.07 -18.40 -7.59
C ARG A 33 20.55 -19.40 -8.62
N GLU A 34 19.25 -19.41 -8.89
CA GLU A 34 18.68 -20.29 -9.91
C GLU A 34 18.97 -19.80 -11.33
N MET A 35 19.01 -18.48 -11.55
CA MET A 35 19.48 -17.88 -12.80
C MET A 35 20.95 -18.23 -13.06
N ASP A 36 21.81 -18.11 -12.05
CA ASP A 36 23.25 -18.41 -12.19
C ASP A 36 23.53 -19.89 -12.54
N LYS A 37 22.66 -20.81 -12.12
CA LYS A 37 22.80 -22.25 -12.39
C LYS A 37 22.25 -22.67 -13.75
N ASN A 38 21.10 -22.12 -14.14
CA ASN A 38 20.28 -22.65 -15.24
C ASN A 38 20.14 -21.68 -16.42
N ASP A 39 20.80 -20.51 -16.38
CA ASP A 39 20.78 -19.44 -17.40
C ASP A 39 19.39 -18.81 -17.70
N ASP A 40 18.34 -19.27 -17.00
CA ASP A 40 16.96 -18.77 -17.05
C ASP A 40 16.44 -18.53 -18.49
N PRO A 41 16.37 -19.59 -19.33
CA PRO A 41 16.06 -19.47 -20.75
C PRO A 41 14.62 -19.01 -21.02
N SER A 42 13.68 -19.26 -20.10
CA SER A 42 12.30 -18.76 -20.17
C SER A 42 12.14 -17.33 -19.65
N HIS A 43 13.18 -16.79 -19.01
CA HIS A 43 13.20 -15.47 -18.37
C HIS A 43 12.23 -15.28 -17.18
N ASP A 44 11.67 -16.37 -16.66
CA ASP A 44 10.68 -16.33 -15.58
C ASP A 44 11.31 -15.88 -14.26
N PHE A 45 12.51 -16.35 -13.96
CA PHE A 45 13.18 -15.96 -12.71
C PHE A 45 13.59 -14.49 -12.72
N ARG A 46 14.07 -13.99 -13.85
CA ARG A 46 14.41 -12.59 -14.04
C ARG A 46 13.20 -11.67 -13.92
N LYS A 47 12.06 -12.07 -14.53
CA LYS A 47 10.80 -11.34 -14.42
C LYS A 47 10.34 -11.24 -12.95
N LEU A 48 10.36 -12.36 -12.22
CA LEU A 48 10.01 -12.40 -10.80
C LEU A 48 10.99 -11.60 -9.92
N ASP A 49 12.29 -11.59 -10.24
CA ASP A 49 13.29 -10.78 -9.52
C ASP A 49 12.99 -9.29 -9.66
N ILE A 50 12.77 -8.82 -10.89
CA ILE A 50 12.43 -7.41 -11.19
C ILE A 50 11.15 -7.00 -10.45
N TRP A 51 10.10 -7.82 -10.52
CA TRP A 51 8.84 -7.53 -9.86
C TRP A 51 8.97 -7.51 -8.33
N THR A 52 9.74 -8.43 -7.77
CA THR A 52 9.99 -8.47 -6.31
C THR A 52 10.78 -7.25 -5.85
N ARG A 53 11.78 -6.79 -6.60
CA ARG A 53 12.49 -5.53 -6.30
C ARG A 53 11.56 -4.31 -6.40
N GLY A 54 10.67 -4.31 -7.39
CA GLY A 54 9.64 -3.29 -7.52
C GLY A 54 8.71 -3.24 -6.31
N LEU A 55 8.34 -4.40 -5.76
CA LEU A 55 7.56 -4.50 -4.51
C LEU A 55 8.34 -3.99 -3.30
N VAL A 56 9.64 -4.31 -3.18
CA VAL A 56 10.51 -3.77 -2.12
C VAL A 56 10.52 -2.25 -2.14
N SER A 57 10.75 -1.62 -3.30
CA SER A 57 10.71 -0.15 -3.43
C SER A 57 9.33 0.40 -3.07
N SER A 58 8.26 -0.22 -3.57
CA SER A 58 6.90 0.26 -3.35
C SER A 58 6.48 0.18 -1.88
N LEU A 59 6.93 -0.87 -1.16
CA LEU A 59 6.69 -1.02 0.28
C LEU A 59 7.45 0.04 1.09
N ASP A 60 8.70 0.32 0.70
CA ASP A 60 9.49 1.38 1.35
C ASP A 60 8.82 2.75 1.14
N GLU A 61 8.36 3.05 -0.07
CA GLU A 61 7.64 4.29 -0.38
C GLU A 61 6.30 4.42 0.38
N LEU A 62 5.58 3.31 0.56
CA LEU A 62 4.36 3.28 1.38
C LEU A 62 4.67 3.59 2.84
N GLU A 63 5.69 2.96 3.42
CA GLU A 63 6.08 3.25 4.80
C GLU A 63 6.52 4.70 4.95
N GLN A 64 7.33 5.22 4.02
CA GLN A 64 7.79 6.60 4.10
C GLN A 64 6.63 7.59 4.01
N SER A 65 5.59 7.28 3.22
CA SER A 65 4.37 8.10 3.14
C SER A 65 3.62 8.13 4.47
N TRP A 66 3.44 6.98 5.11
CA TRP A 66 2.82 6.91 6.44
C TRP A 66 3.66 7.64 7.50
N PHE A 67 4.98 7.46 7.48
CA PHE A 67 5.88 8.13 8.41
C PHE A 67 5.82 9.64 8.26
N ALA A 68 5.94 10.16 7.04
CA ALA A 68 5.92 11.60 6.78
C ALA A 68 4.57 12.22 7.17
N ALA A 69 3.45 11.57 6.84
CA ALA A 69 2.14 12.02 7.29
C ALA A 69 2.08 12.07 8.83
N SER A 70 2.55 11.02 9.50
CA SER A 70 2.58 10.95 10.97
C SER A 70 3.49 12.01 11.59
N PHE A 71 4.57 12.40 10.91
CA PHE A 71 5.48 13.45 11.35
C PHE A 71 4.79 14.82 11.32
N PHE A 72 4.24 15.22 10.17
CA PHE A 72 3.61 16.53 10.00
C PHE A 72 2.33 16.69 10.83
N ARG A 73 1.59 15.59 11.06
CA ARG A 73 0.41 15.57 11.94
C ARG A 73 0.71 16.10 13.34
N ARG A 74 1.92 15.90 13.88
CA ARG A 74 2.30 16.31 15.25
C ARG A 74 2.20 17.82 15.48
N SER A 75 2.40 18.59 14.41
CA SER A 75 2.37 20.05 14.43
C SER A 75 0.95 20.62 14.30
N VAL A 76 -0.03 19.80 13.90
CA VAL A 76 -1.43 20.21 13.70
C VAL A 76 -2.22 20.01 14.99
N LYS A 77 -2.79 21.08 15.56
CA LYS A 77 -3.45 21.12 16.87
C LYS A 77 -4.84 21.75 16.83
N ALA A 78 -5.09 22.71 15.95
CA ALA A 78 -6.38 23.36 15.79
C ALA A 78 -7.45 22.32 15.40
N GLY A 79 -8.68 22.50 15.87
CA GLY A 79 -9.81 21.65 15.47
C GLY A 79 -10.50 22.10 14.18
N TYR A 80 -10.16 23.29 13.68
CA TYR A 80 -10.73 23.90 12.48
C TYR A 80 -9.60 24.47 11.61
N VAL A 81 -9.76 24.38 10.29
CA VAL A 81 -8.77 24.91 9.33
C VAL A 81 -8.60 26.42 9.48
N ASP A 82 -9.70 27.14 9.72
CA ASP A 82 -9.71 28.60 9.86
C ASP A 82 -9.01 29.09 11.14
N ASP A 83 -8.81 28.21 12.11
CA ASP A 83 -8.18 28.52 13.41
C ASP A 83 -6.67 28.18 13.41
N MET A 84 -6.14 27.63 12.30
CA MET A 84 -4.72 27.29 12.16
C MET A 84 -3.84 28.52 11.90
N SER A 85 -2.65 28.55 12.51
CA SER A 85 -1.61 29.50 12.10
C SER A 85 -1.10 29.20 10.68
N ALA A 86 -0.44 30.16 10.01
CA ALA A 86 0.13 29.92 8.68
C ALA A 86 1.16 28.77 8.65
N GLU A 87 1.92 28.61 9.73
CA GLU A 87 2.85 27.50 9.91
C GLU A 87 2.11 26.17 10.03
N GLU A 88 1.04 26.15 10.83
CA GLU A 88 0.21 24.98 11.03
C GLU A 88 -0.54 24.56 9.76
N GLN A 89 -1.03 25.51 8.96
CA GLN A 89 -1.62 25.24 7.64
C GLN A 89 -0.63 24.58 6.69
N THR A 90 0.63 25.01 6.73
CA THR A 90 1.71 24.42 5.92
C THR A 90 1.97 22.97 6.34
N GLU A 91 2.02 22.70 7.64
CA GLU A 91 2.19 21.35 8.18
C GLU A 91 0.99 20.46 7.86
N TYR A 92 -0.23 21.00 7.95
CA TYR A 92 -1.45 20.31 7.56
C TYR A 92 -1.46 19.96 6.06
N ALA A 93 -1.06 20.87 5.19
CA ALA A 93 -0.96 20.60 3.75
C ALA A 93 0.05 19.47 3.44
N ARG A 94 1.19 19.45 4.15
CA ARG A 94 2.19 18.37 4.03
C ARG A 94 1.62 17.04 4.55
N TYR A 95 0.95 17.04 5.69
CA TYR A 95 0.22 15.88 6.20
C TYR A 95 -0.76 15.33 5.15
N VAL A 96 -1.62 16.18 4.58
CA VAL A 96 -2.61 15.79 3.56
C VAL A 96 -1.91 15.19 2.34
N TYR A 97 -0.85 15.81 1.85
CA TYR A 97 -0.07 15.32 0.72
C TYR A 97 0.45 13.89 0.95
N PHE A 98 1.13 13.64 2.07
CA PHE A 98 1.69 12.33 2.36
C PHE A 98 0.61 11.30 2.72
N TYR A 99 -0.48 11.70 3.35
CA TYR A 99 -1.61 10.83 3.64
C TYR A 99 -2.29 10.34 2.36
N LYS A 100 -2.54 11.25 1.41
CA LYS A 100 -3.08 10.93 0.07
C LYS A 100 -2.20 9.94 -0.67
N ASN A 101 -0.91 10.22 -0.72
CA ASN A 101 0.07 9.30 -1.31
C ASN A 101 0.06 7.93 -0.60
N GLY A 102 -0.02 7.92 0.73
CA GLY A 102 -0.07 6.70 1.52
C GLY A 102 -1.23 5.77 1.14
N PHE A 103 -2.46 6.27 1.15
CA PHE A 103 -3.60 5.41 0.87
C PHE A 103 -3.67 4.95 -0.59
N ILE A 104 -3.19 5.75 -1.55
CA ILE A 104 -3.07 5.33 -2.95
C ILE A 104 -2.06 4.19 -3.06
N ARG A 105 -0.92 4.32 -2.36
CA ARG A 105 0.15 3.33 -2.35
C ARG A 105 -0.24 2.01 -1.72
N VAL A 106 -1.12 1.99 -0.70
CA VAL A 106 -1.67 0.73 -0.16
C VAL A 106 -2.25 -0.13 -1.29
N PHE A 107 -3.14 0.45 -2.10
CA PHE A 107 -3.77 -0.30 -3.19
C PHE A 107 -2.80 -0.61 -4.33
N SER A 108 -1.90 0.32 -4.67
CA SER A 108 -0.89 0.06 -5.70
C SER A 108 0.03 -1.10 -5.34
N VAL A 109 0.48 -1.20 -4.07
CA VAL A 109 1.32 -2.32 -3.61
C VAL A 109 0.53 -3.63 -3.64
N LEU A 110 -0.71 -3.63 -3.16
CA LEU A 110 -1.57 -4.81 -3.21
C LEU A 110 -1.79 -5.29 -4.65
N ASP A 111 -2.06 -4.37 -5.59
CA ASP A 111 -2.30 -4.74 -6.99
C ASP A 111 -1.03 -5.30 -7.65
N LYS A 112 0.16 -4.73 -7.36
CA LYS A 112 1.46 -5.30 -7.77
C LYS A 112 1.66 -6.71 -7.19
N LEU A 113 1.31 -6.93 -5.92
CA LEU A 113 1.34 -8.26 -5.32
C LEU A 113 0.35 -9.21 -6.00
N GLY A 114 -0.82 -8.71 -6.39
CA GLY A 114 -1.79 -9.44 -7.20
C GLY A 114 -1.21 -9.92 -8.53
N THR A 115 -0.45 -9.07 -9.22
CA THR A 115 0.26 -9.46 -10.45
C THR A 115 1.29 -10.57 -10.19
N VAL A 116 2.07 -10.43 -9.12
CA VAL A 116 3.06 -11.46 -8.71
C VAL A 116 2.37 -12.78 -8.38
N LEU A 117 1.27 -12.77 -7.62
CA LEU A 117 0.47 -13.95 -7.30
C LEU A 117 -0.10 -14.63 -8.54
N ASN A 118 -0.63 -13.82 -9.47
CA ASN A 118 -1.22 -14.34 -10.70
C ASN A 118 -0.20 -15.11 -11.53
N GLU A 119 1.02 -14.60 -11.61
CA GLU A 119 2.11 -15.23 -12.34
C GLU A 119 2.69 -16.43 -11.59
N LEU A 120 3.02 -16.27 -10.30
CA LEU A 120 3.64 -17.34 -9.50
C LEU A 120 2.80 -18.62 -9.43
N PHE A 121 1.47 -18.47 -9.47
CA PHE A 121 0.54 -19.58 -9.29
C PHE A 121 -0.35 -19.82 -10.50
N GLU A 122 0.01 -19.23 -11.66
CA GLU A 122 -0.69 -19.41 -12.94
C GLU A 122 -2.22 -19.28 -12.80
N LEU A 123 -2.66 -18.23 -12.10
CA LEU A 123 -4.08 -18.09 -11.72
C LEU A 123 -4.98 -17.66 -12.89
N ASP A 124 -4.37 -17.24 -14.01
CA ASP A 124 -5.05 -16.82 -15.24
C ASP A 124 -6.09 -15.71 -15.03
N THR A 125 -5.89 -14.87 -14.01
CA THR A 125 -6.81 -13.79 -13.64
C THR A 125 -6.98 -12.78 -14.78
N ALA A 126 -5.91 -12.51 -15.53
CA ALA A 126 -5.91 -11.63 -16.69
C ALA A 126 -6.85 -12.11 -17.81
N LYS A 127 -7.05 -13.43 -17.96
CA LYS A 127 -7.99 -14.01 -18.96
C LYS A 127 -9.45 -13.73 -18.61
N VAL A 128 -9.74 -13.45 -17.34
CA VAL A 128 -11.08 -13.12 -16.84
C VAL A 128 -11.30 -11.60 -16.84
N LYS A 129 -10.27 -10.81 -16.52
CA LYS A 129 -10.33 -9.35 -16.51
C LYS A 129 -8.95 -8.77 -16.77
N GLU A 130 -8.78 -7.99 -17.84
CA GLU A 130 -7.49 -7.39 -18.21
C GLU A 130 -6.92 -6.46 -17.11
N HIS A 131 -7.79 -5.68 -16.47
CA HIS A 131 -7.45 -4.86 -15.30
C HIS A 131 -8.09 -5.43 -14.03
N TYR A 132 -7.30 -6.19 -13.27
CA TYR A 132 -7.74 -6.82 -12.03
C TYR A 132 -7.07 -6.19 -10.80
N SER A 133 -7.78 -6.26 -9.67
CA SER A 133 -7.23 -5.85 -8.38
C SER A 133 -6.67 -7.07 -7.63
N TYR A 134 -5.88 -6.82 -6.61
CA TYR A 134 -5.50 -7.84 -5.62
C TYR A 134 -6.67 -8.70 -5.14
N PHE A 135 -7.80 -8.08 -4.84
CA PHE A 135 -8.98 -8.78 -4.33
C PHE A 135 -9.64 -9.68 -5.40
N THR A 136 -9.47 -9.34 -6.67
CA THR A 136 -9.88 -10.20 -7.79
C THR A 136 -9.01 -11.47 -7.83
N VAL A 137 -7.70 -11.31 -7.62
CA VAL A 137 -6.74 -12.42 -7.56
C VAL A 137 -7.02 -13.33 -6.37
N LEU A 138 -7.29 -12.78 -5.19
CA LEU A 138 -7.67 -13.60 -4.02
C LEU A 138 -8.94 -14.41 -4.26
N ARG A 139 -9.94 -13.82 -4.91
CA ARG A 139 -11.15 -14.55 -5.29
C ARG A 139 -10.81 -15.69 -6.24
N ARG A 140 -9.95 -15.44 -7.23
CA ARG A 140 -9.53 -16.45 -8.20
C ARG A 140 -8.73 -17.58 -7.57
N LEU A 141 -7.82 -17.25 -6.65
CA LEU A 141 -7.05 -18.22 -5.85
C LEU A 141 -7.96 -19.21 -5.13
N ARG A 142 -9.04 -18.70 -4.52
CA ARG A 142 -10.07 -19.51 -3.86
C ARG A 142 -10.88 -20.37 -4.82
N GLU A 143 -11.30 -19.81 -5.95
CA GLU A 143 -12.06 -20.55 -6.97
C GLU A 143 -11.28 -21.73 -7.56
N LEU A 144 -9.96 -21.57 -7.74
CA LEU A 144 -9.10 -22.63 -8.27
C LEU A 144 -8.79 -23.73 -7.25
N GLY A 145 -8.79 -23.41 -5.95
CA GLY A 145 -8.56 -24.39 -4.87
C GLY A 145 -7.17 -25.06 -4.85
N ARG A 146 -6.22 -24.60 -5.67
CA ARG A 146 -4.88 -25.22 -5.83
C ARG A 146 -3.93 -24.92 -4.66
N HIS A 147 -4.14 -23.80 -3.97
CA HIS A 147 -3.27 -23.34 -2.87
C HIS A 147 -4.10 -23.02 -1.61
N PRO A 148 -4.77 -24.01 -1.01
CA PRO A 148 -5.74 -23.78 0.08
C PRO A 148 -5.11 -23.18 1.33
N GLU A 149 -3.84 -23.50 1.63
CA GLU A 149 -3.13 -22.94 2.78
C GLU A 149 -2.89 -21.42 2.60
N LEU A 150 -2.35 -21.02 1.44
CA LEU A 150 -2.13 -19.62 1.12
C LEU A 150 -3.45 -18.85 1.03
N GLU A 151 -4.48 -19.46 0.46
CA GLU A 151 -5.80 -18.85 0.37
C GLU A 151 -6.38 -18.57 1.75
N ALA A 152 -6.34 -19.53 2.67
CA ALA A 152 -6.84 -19.37 4.02
C ALA A 152 -6.08 -18.25 4.77
N GLU A 153 -4.75 -18.22 4.66
CA GLU A 153 -3.92 -17.18 5.29
C GLU A 153 -4.23 -15.78 4.74
N LEU A 154 -4.30 -15.63 3.42
CA LEU A 154 -4.62 -14.35 2.78
C LEU A 154 -6.08 -13.91 3.02
N ALA A 155 -7.01 -14.87 3.13
CA ALA A 155 -8.39 -14.59 3.48
C ALA A 155 -8.52 -14.09 4.93
N ALA A 156 -7.79 -14.68 5.87
CA ALA A 156 -7.71 -14.22 7.25
C ALA A 156 -7.16 -12.79 7.32
N VAL A 157 -6.02 -12.52 6.68
CA VAL A 157 -5.44 -11.17 6.60
C VAL A 157 -6.43 -10.19 5.97
N LYS A 158 -7.11 -10.55 4.88
CA LYS A 158 -8.11 -9.66 4.27
C LYS A 158 -9.26 -9.34 5.24
N ASN A 159 -9.72 -10.31 6.01
CA ASN A 159 -10.86 -10.14 6.91
C ASN A 159 -10.48 -9.27 8.12
N ASP A 160 -9.30 -9.47 8.70
CA ASP A 160 -8.79 -8.71 9.85
C ASP A 160 -8.70 -7.20 9.57
N TYR A 161 -8.45 -6.82 8.30
CA TYR A 161 -8.23 -5.43 7.89
C TYR A 161 -9.35 -4.89 6.99
N ARG A 162 -10.50 -5.56 6.94
CA ARG A 162 -11.59 -5.22 6.02
C ARG A 162 -12.09 -3.79 6.21
N ASP A 163 -12.27 -3.38 7.46
CA ASP A 163 -12.96 -2.14 7.79
C ASP A 163 -12.06 -0.92 7.47
N CYS A 164 -10.79 -0.95 7.88
CA CYS A 164 -9.83 0.11 7.54
C CYS A 164 -9.62 0.21 6.01
N LEU A 165 -9.53 -0.92 5.30
CA LEU A 165 -9.41 -0.89 3.84
C LEU A 165 -10.64 -0.30 3.16
N ASN A 166 -11.84 -0.53 3.69
CA ASN A 166 -13.05 0.07 3.14
C ASN A 166 -13.01 1.60 3.28
N VAL A 167 -12.53 2.13 4.40
CA VAL A 167 -12.31 3.57 4.59
C VAL A 167 -11.28 4.10 3.59
N LEU A 168 -10.09 3.50 3.53
CA LEU A 168 -9.04 3.93 2.61
C LEU A 168 -9.48 3.85 1.13
N ARG A 169 -10.28 2.83 0.78
CA ARG A 169 -10.80 2.67 -0.59
C ARG A 169 -11.78 3.78 -0.95
N LYS A 170 -12.68 4.14 -0.02
CA LYS A 170 -13.61 5.26 -0.21
C LYS A 170 -12.86 6.57 -0.40
N ARG A 171 -11.85 6.84 0.44
CA ARG A 171 -10.98 8.02 0.35
C ARG A 171 -10.22 8.08 -0.98
N ARG A 172 -9.60 6.98 -1.38
CA ARG A 172 -8.93 6.88 -2.69
C ARG A 172 -9.88 7.15 -3.85
N ASN A 173 -11.07 6.55 -3.82
CA ASN A 173 -12.05 6.78 -4.89
C ASN A 173 -12.48 8.24 -4.94
N ALA A 174 -12.78 8.85 -3.78
CA ALA A 174 -13.12 10.26 -3.69
C ALA A 174 -11.99 11.14 -4.23
N GLU A 175 -10.73 10.87 -3.86
CA GLU A 175 -9.57 11.61 -4.37
C GLU A 175 -9.42 11.51 -5.89
N ILE A 176 -9.55 10.30 -6.45
CA ILE A 176 -9.52 10.10 -7.90
C ILE A 176 -10.69 10.84 -8.57
N HIS A 177 -11.87 10.85 -7.95
CA HIS A 177 -13.01 11.62 -8.46
C HIS A 177 -12.74 13.13 -8.41
N TYR A 178 -12.18 13.65 -7.31
CA TYR A 178 -11.82 15.07 -7.19
C TYR A 178 -10.74 15.48 -8.19
N MET A 179 -9.67 14.70 -8.35
CA MET A 179 -8.63 14.97 -9.38
C MET A 179 -9.19 14.94 -10.80
N ASN A 180 -10.22 14.13 -11.07
CA ASN A 180 -10.86 14.05 -12.37
C ASN A 180 -11.95 15.12 -12.60
N ALA A 181 -12.51 15.67 -11.52
CA ALA A 181 -13.58 16.69 -11.54
C ALA A 181 -13.09 18.10 -11.21
N GLU A 182 -11.78 18.28 -11.00
CA GLU A 182 -11.10 19.45 -10.40
C GLU A 182 -11.49 20.80 -11.06
N MET A 183 -11.90 20.80 -12.32
CA MET A 183 -12.32 22.03 -13.02
C MET A 183 -13.81 22.40 -12.83
N GLN A 184 -14.68 21.47 -12.39
CA GLN A 184 -16.10 21.73 -12.13
C GLN A 184 -16.42 21.97 -10.64
N ASP A 185 -15.59 21.45 -9.72
CA ASP A 185 -15.86 21.46 -8.27
C ASP A 185 -15.36 22.71 -7.52
N ASP A 186 -14.41 23.46 -8.09
CA ASP A 186 -13.97 24.77 -7.55
C ASP A 186 -15.14 25.78 -7.45
N LEU A 187 -16.17 25.60 -8.28
CA LEU A 187 -17.42 26.36 -8.20
C LEU A 187 -18.35 25.86 -7.08
N TRP A 188 -18.32 24.56 -6.74
CA TRP A 188 -19.21 23.96 -5.73
C TRP A 188 -18.72 24.20 -4.30
N GLN A 189 -17.40 24.12 -4.04
CA GLN A 189 -16.81 24.45 -2.74
C GLN A 189 -17.04 25.93 -2.34
N ARG A 190 -17.01 26.85 -3.31
CA ARG A 190 -17.34 28.26 -3.07
C ARG A 190 -18.81 28.49 -2.70
N HIS A 191 -19.72 27.58 -3.07
CA HIS A 191 -21.14 27.71 -2.77
C HIS A 191 -21.56 27.14 -1.40
N GLN A 192 -20.80 26.21 -0.81
CA GLN A 192 -21.10 25.68 0.54
C GLN A 192 -20.44 26.46 1.69
N GLY A 193 -19.40 27.25 1.41
CA GLY A 193 -18.56 27.92 2.40
C GLY A 193 -18.97 29.34 2.80
N LEU A 194 -20.26 29.70 2.82
CA LEU A 194 -20.64 31.06 3.21
C LEU A 194 -20.76 31.27 4.73
N HIS A 195 -20.99 30.24 5.56
CA HIS A 195 -21.20 30.46 7.02
C HIS A 195 -20.78 29.34 7.99
N ALA A 196 -20.07 28.28 7.58
CA ALA A 196 -19.67 27.21 8.49
C ALA A 196 -18.15 26.97 8.48
N LYS A 197 -17.51 27.03 9.65
CA LYS A 197 -16.11 26.64 9.83
C LYS A 197 -15.94 25.18 9.40
N VAL A 198 -14.88 24.89 8.64
CA VAL A 198 -14.56 23.51 8.25
C VAL A 198 -13.87 22.82 9.42
N GLU A 199 -14.58 21.91 10.08
CA GLU A 199 -14.05 21.06 11.15
C GLU A 199 -13.04 20.06 10.57
N LEU A 200 -11.92 19.88 11.25
CA LEU A 200 -10.95 18.86 10.87
C LEU A 200 -11.50 17.48 11.20
N GLU A 201 -11.48 16.60 10.18
CA GLU A 201 -11.69 15.17 10.38
C GLU A 201 -10.67 14.61 11.39
N ASP A 202 -10.97 13.48 12.03
CA ASP A 202 -10.07 12.81 12.98
C ASP A 202 -8.81 12.29 12.27
N LEU A 203 -7.78 13.15 12.26
CA LEU A 203 -6.52 12.88 11.58
C LEU A 203 -5.74 11.74 12.23
N ASP A 204 -5.95 11.46 13.51
CA ASP A 204 -5.28 10.35 14.21
C ASP A 204 -5.91 9.01 13.80
N GLN A 205 -7.24 8.97 13.69
CA GLN A 205 -7.94 7.83 13.12
C GLN A 205 -7.50 7.57 11.67
N HIS A 206 -7.29 8.62 10.87
CA HIS A 206 -6.81 8.47 9.50
C HIS A 206 -5.42 7.83 9.42
N LEU A 207 -4.49 8.29 10.26
CA LEU A 207 -3.16 7.70 10.34
C LEU A 207 -3.20 6.26 10.83
N ASN A 208 -4.10 5.95 11.76
CA ASN A 208 -4.32 4.59 12.24
C ASN A 208 -4.87 3.69 11.11
N ASP A 209 -5.84 4.15 10.34
CA ASP A 209 -6.35 3.41 9.19
C ASP A 209 -5.26 3.16 8.14
N LEU A 210 -4.43 4.18 7.85
CA LEU A 210 -3.29 4.05 6.94
C LEU A 210 -2.25 3.07 7.47
N LYS A 211 -1.94 3.12 8.78
CA LYS A 211 -1.03 2.17 9.42
C LYS A 211 -1.53 0.73 9.31
N GLN A 212 -2.82 0.52 9.56
CA GLN A 212 -3.46 -0.77 9.38
C GLN A 212 -3.39 -1.23 7.91
N GLY A 213 -3.57 -0.33 6.94
CA GLY A 213 -3.33 -0.62 5.53
C GLY A 213 -1.91 -1.08 5.22
N LEU A 214 -0.89 -0.40 5.78
CA LEU A 214 0.51 -0.82 5.68
C LEU A 214 0.76 -2.19 6.33
N ASP A 215 0.16 -2.46 7.48
CA ASP A 215 0.32 -3.73 8.20
C ASP A 215 -0.30 -4.89 7.43
N MET A 216 -1.47 -4.68 6.84
CA MET A 216 -2.09 -5.65 5.94
C MET A 216 -1.20 -5.97 4.75
N VAL A 217 -0.65 -4.94 4.09
CA VAL A 217 0.30 -5.12 2.98
C VAL A 217 1.50 -5.96 3.40
N CYS A 218 2.11 -5.64 4.55
CA CYS A 218 3.23 -6.41 5.09
C CYS A 218 2.84 -7.87 5.33
N LYS A 219 1.70 -8.13 6.00
CA LYS A 219 1.22 -9.49 6.28
C LYS A 219 0.93 -10.28 5.01
N SER A 220 0.30 -9.66 4.01
CA SER A 220 0.08 -10.29 2.71
C SER A 220 1.39 -10.65 2.01
N LEU A 221 2.38 -9.74 2.01
CA LEU A 221 3.70 -10.02 1.43
C LEU A 221 4.41 -11.16 2.16
N ILE A 222 4.39 -11.17 3.50
CA ILE A 222 4.97 -12.23 4.32
C ILE A 222 4.35 -13.59 3.95
N ALA A 223 3.01 -13.68 3.95
CA ALA A 223 2.29 -14.91 3.63
C ALA A 223 2.68 -15.44 2.23
N VAL A 224 2.65 -14.57 1.21
CA VAL A 224 2.97 -14.95 -0.17
C VAL A 224 4.41 -15.42 -0.32
N TYR A 225 5.39 -14.63 0.14
CA TYR A 225 6.80 -14.96 -0.06
C TYR A 225 7.27 -16.12 0.83
N ARG A 226 6.67 -16.29 2.02
CA ARG A 226 6.92 -17.46 2.86
C ARG A 226 6.36 -18.73 2.21
N TYR A 227 5.15 -18.67 1.66
CA TYR A 227 4.54 -19.80 0.96
C TYR A 227 5.30 -20.17 -0.32
N ALA A 228 5.61 -19.17 -1.17
CA ALA A 228 6.41 -19.38 -2.38
C ALA A 228 7.80 -19.97 -2.07
N GLY A 229 8.40 -19.57 -0.95
CA GLY A 229 9.67 -20.12 -0.47
C GLY A 229 9.61 -21.59 -0.03
N ARG A 230 8.43 -22.15 0.25
CA ARG A 230 8.24 -23.56 0.61
C ARG A 230 7.96 -24.45 -0.61
N LEU A 231 7.37 -23.89 -1.66
CA LEU A 231 7.04 -24.64 -2.87
C LEU A 231 8.25 -24.94 -3.78
N LYS A 232 9.34 -24.19 -3.64
CA LYS A 232 10.55 -24.31 -4.47
C LYS A 232 11.75 -24.93 -3.73
N SER A 233 11.49 -25.72 -2.68
CA SER A 233 12.48 -26.59 -2.01
C SER A 233 12.12 -28.05 -2.23
#